data_AF-K2RI90-F1
#
_entry.id   AF-K2RI90-F1
#
_cell.length_a   1.000
_cell.length_b   1.000
_cell.length_c   1.000
_cell.angle_alpha   90.00
_cell.angle_beta   90.00
_cell.angle_gamma   90.00
#
_symmetry.space_group_name_H-M   'P 1'
#
loop_
_entity.id
_entity.type
_entity.pdbx_description
1 polymer ?
#
loop_
_entity_poly.entity_id
_entity_poly.type
_entity_poly.pdbx_seq_one_letter_code
_entity_poly.pdbx_strand_id
1 'polypeptide(L)'
;MQTQLLQPRIWGWLKNGPLQIALKIPLSFATVSPKVAARVKELQALILGSADVGADADKPPDTAERARMSCLLALDALHQMYQSARAGVNGLGPVWVWTIMAPYDFRELILEEHPMALIILGHYAGIVRCYEDRWYLQGWSGRVWAALEQSLGEEWRAWLEWPKAVPEEDIVSNHPSDDAWFIIDPTE
;
A
#
# COMPACT_ATOMS: atom_id res chain seq x y z
N MET A 1 11.95 -26.44 -19.12
CA MET A 1 10.51 -26.11 -19.26
C MET A 1 10.40 -24.61 -19.42
N GLN A 2 10.19 -24.12 -20.65
CA GLN A 2 10.06 -22.69 -20.97
C GLN A 2 8.60 -22.27 -20.85
N THR A 3 8.35 -21.26 -20.01
CA THR A 3 7.08 -20.55 -19.86
C THR A 3 6.74 -19.83 -21.17
N GLN A 4 5.81 -20.36 -21.96
CA GLN A 4 5.12 -19.59 -22.99
C GLN A 4 4.20 -18.57 -22.32
N LEU A 5 4.79 -17.47 -21.85
CA LEU A 5 4.04 -16.33 -21.35
C LEU A 5 3.45 -15.56 -22.54
N LEU A 6 2.15 -15.77 -22.76
CA LEU A 6 1.20 -14.89 -23.45
C LEU A 6 1.54 -14.53 -24.91
N GLN A 7 0.87 -15.19 -25.85
CA GLN A 7 0.91 -14.76 -27.25
C GLN A 7 0.37 -13.31 -27.41
N PRO A 8 0.90 -12.50 -28.36
CA PRO A 8 0.40 -11.15 -28.66
C PRO A 8 -1.11 -11.10 -28.94
N ARG A 9 -1.64 -12.23 -29.44
CA ARG A 9 -3.06 -12.62 -29.55
C ARG A 9 -3.88 -12.20 -28.33
N ILE A 10 -3.44 -12.69 -27.18
CA ILE A 10 -4.16 -12.67 -25.91
C ILE A 10 -4.08 -11.27 -25.30
N TRP A 11 -2.93 -10.59 -25.40
CA TRP A 11 -2.76 -9.24 -24.88
C TRP A 11 -3.64 -8.21 -25.59
N GLY A 12 -3.81 -8.35 -26.91
CA GLY A 12 -4.74 -7.52 -27.69
C GLY A 12 -6.21 -7.72 -27.28
N TRP A 13 -6.61 -8.95 -27.00
CA TRP A 13 -7.94 -9.26 -26.47
C TRP A 13 -8.11 -8.77 -25.02
N LEU A 14 -7.10 -8.94 -24.17
CA LEU A 14 -7.14 -8.57 -22.75
C LEU A 14 -7.25 -7.05 -22.58
N LYS A 15 -6.52 -6.27 -23.39
CA LYS A 15 -6.54 -4.80 -23.38
C LYS A 15 -7.82 -4.18 -23.96
N ASN A 16 -8.47 -4.85 -24.90
CA ASN A 16 -9.66 -4.33 -25.59
C ASN A 16 -10.96 -5.04 -25.16
N GLY A 17 -10.84 -6.07 -24.33
CA GLY A 17 -11.94 -6.87 -23.83
C GLY A 17 -12.53 -6.33 -22.53
N PRO A 18 -13.54 -7.02 -21.96
CA PRO A 18 -14.20 -6.61 -20.73
C PRO A 18 -13.25 -6.55 -19.51
N LEU A 19 -12.12 -7.26 -19.58
CA LEU A 19 -11.09 -7.28 -18.53
C LEU A 19 -10.13 -6.07 -18.58
N GLN A 20 -10.26 -5.18 -19.57
CA GLN A 20 -9.39 -4.01 -19.68
C GLN A 20 -9.44 -3.09 -18.45
N ILE A 21 -10.59 -3.06 -17.76
CA ILE A 21 -10.80 -2.27 -16.55
C ILE A 21 -9.95 -2.83 -15.39
N ALA A 22 -9.76 -4.15 -15.32
CA ALA A 22 -8.91 -4.78 -14.32
C ALA A 22 -7.41 -4.57 -14.60
N LEU A 23 -7.05 -4.28 -15.86
CA LEU A 23 -5.65 -4.06 -16.27
C LEU A 23 -5.20 -2.59 -16.19
N LYS A 24 -6.12 -1.64 -16.32
CA LYS A 24 -5.80 -0.23 -16.17
C LYS A 24 -5.56 0.04 -14.70
N ILE A 25 -4.29 0.02 -14.29
CA ILE A 25 -3.88 0.54 -12.98
C ILE A 25 -4.11 2.05 -13.05
N PRO A 26 -5.16 2.57 -12.42
CA PRO A 26 -5.44 3.99 -12.48
C PRO A 26 -4.56 4.64 -11.41
N LEU A 27 -3.33 5.01 -11.82
CA LEU A 27 -2.50 5.90 -11.03
C LEU A 27 -3.14 7.29 -11.08
N SER A 28 -3.52 7.80 -9.93
CA SER A 28 -4.04 9.16 -9.78
C SER A 28 -2.92 10.06 -9.26
N PHE A 29 -2.90 11.30 -9.71
CA PHE A 29 -2.03 12.36 -9.19
C PHE A 29 -2.80 13.39 -8.37
N ALA A 30 -3.94 12.99 -7.79
CA ALA A 30 -4.73 13.89 -6.96
C ALA A 30 -3.95 14.35 -5.72
N THR A 31 -4.28 15.53 -5.21
CA THR A 31 -3.62 16.06 -4.02
C THR A 31 -4.08 15.31 -2.77
N VAL A 32 -3.16 14.70 -2.03
CA VAL A 32 -3.43 14.10 -0.72
C VAL A 32 -3.81 15.16 0.33
N SER A 33 -4.37 14.75 1.48
CA SER A 33 -4.58 15.67 2.59
C SER A 33 -3.25 16.22 3.11
N PRO A 34 -3.21 17.45 3.66
CA PRO A 34 -1.99 18.02 4.22
C PRO A 34 -1.36 17.14 5.31
N LYS A 35 -2.18 16.45 6.11
CA LYS A 35 -1.73 15.53 7.16
C LYS A 35 -1.02 14.31 6.57
N VAL A 36 -1.58 13.70 5.52
CA VAL A 36 -0.96 12.58 4.80
C VAL A 36 0.34 13.03 4.14
N ALA A 37 0.35 14.19 3.46
CA ALA A 37 1.56 14.74 2.84
C ALA A 37 2.69 14.97 3.85
N ALA A 38 2.36 15.56 5.01
CA ALA A 38 3.32 15.79 6.09
C ALA A 38 3.88 14.45 6.61
N ARG A 39 3.02 13.46 6.83
CA ARG A 39 3.46 12.15 7.32
C ARG A 39 4.36 11.41 6.33
N VAL A 40 4.04 11.43 5.04
CA VAL A 40 4.90 10.84 3.99
C VAL A 40 6.27 11.52 3.97
N LYS A 41 6.32 12.85 4.13
CA LYS A 41 7.58 13.58 4.20
C LYS A 41 8.40 13.23 5.44
N GLU A 42 7.75 13.04 6.59
CA GLU A 42 8.40 12.59 7.82
C GLU A 42 8.99 11.18 7.68
N LEU A 43 8.24 10.25 7.08
CA LEU A 43 8.73 8.90 6.77
C LEU A 43 9.92 8.94 5.81
N GLN A 44 9.86 9.79 4.78
CA GLN A 44 10.98 9.96 3.85
C GLN A 44 12.23 10.47 4.57
N ALA A 45 12.07 11.48 5.44
CA ALA A 45 13.18 12.00 6.25
C ALA A 45 13.72 10.93 7.21
N LEU A 46 12.86 10.10 7.79
CA LEU A 46 13.24 8.99 8.65
C LEU A 46 14.07 7.95 7.88
N ILE A 47 13.64 7.53 6.69
CA ILE A 47 14.36 6.57 5.84
C ILE A 47 15.73 7.13 5.40
N LEU A 48 15.81 8.42 5.10
CA LEU A 48 17.07 9.08 4.74
C LEU A 48 17.99 9.33 5.95
N GLY A 49 17.41 9.52 7.14
CA GLY A 49 18.13 9.82 8.38
C GLY A 49 18.50 8.60 9.21
N SER A 50 17.88 7.44 8.96
CA SER A 50 18.23 6.19 9.63
C SER A 50 19.61 5.74 9.15
N ALA A 51 20.65 6.03 9.93
CA ALA A 51 21.89 5.27 9.84
C ALA A 51 21.58 3.87 10.40
N ASP A 52 21.34 2.92 9.50
CA ASP A 52 21.58 1.50 9.74
C ASP A 52 20.85 0.85 10.94
N VAL A 53 19.66 1.31 11.32
CA VAL A 53 18.89 0.76 12.48
C VAL A 53 18.44 -0.71 12.29
N GLY A 54 18.78 -1.33 11.17
CA GLY A 54 18.63 -2.77 10.94
C GLY A 54 19.73 -3.35 10.06
N ALA A 55 20.84 -2.63 9.84
CA ALA A 55 21.96 -3.23 9.13
C ALA A 55 22.68 -4.14 10.13
N ASP A 56 22.53 -5.45 9.91
CA ASP A 56 23.49 -6.41 10.45
C ASP A 56 24.90 -5.92 10.09
N ALA A 57 25.74 -5.65 11.08
CA ALA A 57 27.07 -5.06 10.88
C ALA A 57 27.98 -5.94 9.99
N ASP A 58 27.56 -7.18 9.74
CA ASP A 58 28.20 -8.17 8.89
C ASP A 58 27.80 -8.06 7.40
N LYS A 59 26.70 -7.35 7.07
CA LYS A 59 26.18 -7.23 5.70
C LYS A 59 26.92 -6.11 4.94
N PRO A 60 27.30 -6.32 3.67
CA PRO A 60 28.07 -5.33 2.92
C PRO A 60 27.28 -4.01 2.73
N PRO A 61 27.98 -2.86 2.66
CA PRO A 61 27.37 -1.53 2.65
C PRO A 61 26.48 -1.26 1.43
N ASP A 62 26.63 -2.03 0.35
CA ASP A 62 25.75 -1.96 -0.83
C ASP A 62 24.33 -2.45 -0.52
N THR A 63 24.17 -3.31 0.48
CA THR A 63 22.88 -3.89 0.86
C THR A 63 22.01 -2.91 1.62
N ALA A 64 22.61 -2.10 2.51
CA ALA A 64 21.90 -1.05 3.24
C ALA A 64 21.34 0.03 2.29
N GLU A 65 22.13 0.42 1.27
CA GLU A 65 21.68 1.39 0.28
C GLU A 65 20.54 0.83 -0.60
N ARG A 66 20.61 -0.44 -0.99
CA ARG A 66 19.50 -1.12 -1.69
C ARG A 66 18.25 -1.21 -0.84
N ALA A 67 18.39 -1.51 0.45
CA ALA A 67 17.26 -1.57 1.38
C ALA A 67 16.59 -0.19 1.52
N ARG A 68 17.38 0.87 1.67
CA ARG A 68 16.92 2.26 1.68
C ARG A 68 16.18 2.61 0.39
N MET A 69 16.78 2.33 -0.76
CA MET A 69 16.16 2.60 -2.07
C MET A 69 14.82 1.87 -2.20
N SER A 70 14.75 0.61 -1.77
CA SER A 70 13.54 -0.20 -1.83
C SER A 70 12.44 0.34 -0.91
N CYS A 71 12.79 0.83 0.28
CA CYS A 71 11.86 1.52 1.17
C CYS A 71 11.35 2.83 0.58
N LEU A 72 12.21 3.62 -0.07
CA LEU A 72 11.81 4.87 -0.74
C LEU A 72 10.83 4.61 -1.89
N LEU A 73 11.08 3.56 -2.70
CA LEU A 73 10.18 3.15 -3.77
C LEU A 73 8.83 2.66 -3.23
N ALA A 74 8.83 1.88 -2.15
CA ALA A 74 7.60 1.43 -1.51
C ALA A 74 6.81 2.59 -0.89
N LEU A 75 7.49 3.59 -0.33
CA LEU A 75 6.88 4.82 0.17
C LEU A 75 6.28 5.67 -0.95
N ASP A 76 6.95 5.79 -2.10
CA ASP A 76 6.39 6.50 -3.26
C ASP A 76 5.14 5.79 -3.80
N ALA A 77 5.19 4.46 -3.92
CA ALA A 77 4.01 3.66 -4.27
C ALA A 77 2.86 3.84 -3.25
N LEU A 78 3.19 3.94 -1.96
CA LEU A 78 2.22 4.22 -0.90
C LEU A 78 1.66 5.65 -1.03
N HIS A 79 2.47 6.63 -1.42
CA HIS A 79 1.99 7.98 -1.66
C HIS A 79 1.01 8.03 -2.83
N GLN A 80 1.34 7.38 -3.95
CA GLN A 80 0.44 7.23 -5.10
C GLN A 80 -0.87 6.54 -4.71
N MET A 81 -0.81 5.56 -3.81
CA MET A 81 -1.99 4.90 -3.26
C MET A 81 -2.91 5.88 -2.52
N TYR A 82 -2.37 6.75 -1.66
CA TYR A 82 -3.15 7.81 -1.01
C TYR A 82 -3.78 8.77 -2.02
N GLN A 83 -3.08 9.10 -3.11
CA GLN A 83 -3.61 9.95 -4.17
C GLN A 83 -4.79 9.28 -4.90
N SER A 84 -4.66 7.98 -5.20
CA SER A 84 -5.74 7.19 -5.82
C SER A 84 -6.94 6.99 -4.90
N ALA A 85 -6.70 6.71 -3.61
CA ALA A 85 -7.73 6.58 -2.59
C ALA A 85 -8.53 7.89 -2.46
N ARG A 86 -7.83 9.02 -2.41
CA ARG A 86 -8.47 10.33 -2.32
C ARG A 86 -9.16 10.79 -3.59
N ALA A 87 -8.72 10.31 -4.76
CA ALA A 87 -9.41 10.57 -6.02
C ALA A 87 -10.69 9.74 -6.20
N GLY A 88 -11.04 8.87 -5.24
CA GLY A 88 -12.23 8.02 -5.34
C GLY A 88 -12.12 7.01 -6.48
N VAL A 89 -10.90 6.61 -6.82
CA VAL A 89 -10.65 5.67 -7.92
C VAL A 89 -11.01 4.26 -7.44
N ASN A 90 -12.31 3.98 -7.46
CA ASN A 90 -12.94 2.79 -6.90
C ASN A 90 -12.86 1.61 -7.88
N GLY A 91 -11.67 1.05 -8.02
CA GLY A 91 -11.50 -0.30 -8.57
C GLY A 91 -11.45 -1.36 -7.46
N LEU A 92 -11.58 -2.64 -7.83
CA LEU A 92 -11.11 -3.76 -7.00
C LEU A 92 -9.59 -3.72 -6.78
N GLY A 93 -8.89 -2.92 -7.60
CA GLY A 93 -7.43 -2.89 -7.73
C GLY A 93 -6.62 -2.07 -6.72
N PRO A 94 -7.02 -0.87 -6.21
CA PRO A 94 -6.10 0.03 -5.51
C PRO A 94 -5.38 -0.66 -4.37
N VAL A 95 -6.12 -1.32 -3.47
CA VAL A 95 -5.57 -2.12 -2.36
C VAL A 95 -4.45 -3.05 -2.86
N TRP A 96 -4.70 -3.82 -3.91
CA TRP A 96 -3.72 -4.77 -4.45
C TRP A 96 -2.60 -4.12 -5.28
N VAL A 97 -2.81 -2.92 -5.84
CA VAL A 97 -1.82 -2.21 -6.66
C VAL A 97 -0.56 -1.96 -5.85
N TRP A 98 -0.67 -1.51 -4.59
CA TRP A 98 0.52 -1.30 -3.78
C TRP A 98 1.35 -2.59 -3.61
N THR A 99 0.68 -3.71 -3.36
CA THR A 99 1.35 -5.02 -3.23
C THR A 99 2.04 -5.41 -4.53
N ILE A 100 1.46 -5.11 -5.70
CA ILE A 100 2.05 -5.37 -7.01
C ILE A 100 3.25 -4.44 -7.29
N MET A 101 3.13 -3.17 -6.91
CA MET A 101 4.14 -2.14 -7.19
C MET A 101 5.33 -2.18 -6.21
N ALA A 102 5.14 -2.71 -5.01
CA ALA A 102 6.20 -2.84 -4.01
C ALA A 102 7.36 -3.69 -4.56
N PRO A 103 8.62 -3.20 -4.51
CA PRO A 103 9.79 -3.93 -4.99
C PRO A 103 9.93 -5.30 -4.32
N TYR A 104 10.55 -6.25 -5.03
CA TYR A 104 10.84 -7.58 -4.47
C TYR A 104 11.71 -7.48 -3.21
N ASP A 105 12.80 -6.72 -3.28
CA ASP A 105 13.72 -6.48 -2.16
C ASP A 105 13.00 -5.88 -0.94
N PHE A 106 11.99 -5.04 -1.15
CA PHE A 106 11.18 -4.50 -0.06
C PHE A 106 10.36 -5.59 0.66
N ARG A 107 9.89 -6.60 -0.07
CA ARG A 107 9.18 -7.74 0.54
C ARG A 107 10.12 -8.60 1.36
N GLU A 108 11.36 -8.78 0.91
CA GLU A 108 12.39 -9.45 1.69
C GLU A 108 12.65 -8.68 2.99
N LEU A 109 12.71 -7.35 2.96
CA LEU A 109 12.83 -6.54 4.18
C LEU A 109 11.67 -6.73 5.17
N ILE A 110 10.44 -6.96 4.69
CA ILE A 110 9.32 -7.30 5.58
C ILE A 110 9.56 -8.66 6.24
N LEU A 111 10.05 -9.64 5.50
CA LEU A 111 10.36 -10.98 6.02
C LEU A 111 11.56 -10.98 6.99
N GLU A 112 12.52 -10.08 6.76
CA GLU A 112 13.65 -9.81 7.66
C GLU A 112 13.24 -8.91 8.86
N GLU A 113 11.95 -8.60 9.02
CA GLU A 113 11.40 -7.74 10.07
C GLU A 113 12.06 -6.35 10.16
N HIS A 114 12.55 -5.84 9.03
CA HIS A 114 13.23 -4.55 8.98
C HIS A 114 12.26 -3.43 9.40
N PRO A 115 12.64 -2.58 10.38
CA PRO A 115 11.69 -1.69 11.04
C PRO A 115 11.03 -0.70 10.06
N MET A 116 11.78 -0.16 9.10
CA MET A 116 11.23 0.76 8.10
C MET A 116 10.21 0.10 7.18
N ALA A 117 10.44 -1.16 6.81
CA ALA A 117 9.54 -1.87 5.92
C ALA A 117 8.22 -2.19 6.63
N LEU A 118 8.30 -2.59 7.91
CA LEU A 118 7.16 -2.82 8.78
C LEU A 118 6.34 -1.54 9.05
N ILE A 119 6.99 -0.39 9.26
CA ILE A 119 6.29 0.90 9.40
C ILE A 119 5.53 1.26 8.12
N ILE A 120 6.18 1.16 6.95
CA ILE A 120 5.51 1.41 5.67
C ILE A 120 4.31 0.47 5.47
N LEU A 121 4.45 -0.81 5.83
CA LEU A 121 3.36 -1.78 5.80
C LEU A 121 2.20 -1.39 6.74
N GLY A 122 2.51 -0.86 7.92
CA GLY A 122 1.52 -0.34 8.86
C GLY A 122 0.75 0.87 8.31
N HIS A 123 1.40 1.74 7.55
CA HIS A 123 0.71 2.83 6.85
C HIS A 123 -0.14 2.33 5.68
N TYR A 124 0.30 1.30 4.97
CA TYR A 124 -0.53 0.64 3.97
C TYR A 124 -1.81 0.05 4.60
N ALA A 125 -1.70 -0.60 5.76
CA ALA A 125 -2.86 -1.08 6.52
C ALA A 125 -3.85 0.05 6.89
N GLY A 126 -3.37 1.26 7.14
CA GLY A 126 -4.23 2.44 7.36
C GLY A 126 -5.11 2.79 6.15
N ILE A 127 -4.59 2.62 4.94
CA ILE A 127 -5.38 2.79 3.71
C ILE A 127 -6.37 1.64 3.57
N VAL A 128 -5.92 0.39 3.78
CA VAL A 128 -6.79 -0.81 3.64
C VAL A 128 -7.98 -0.78 4.59
N ARG A 129 -7.80 -0.20 5.79
CA ARG A 129 -8.89 0.01 6.76
C ARG A 129 -10.10 0.71 6.14
N CYS A 130 -9.89 1.66 5.24
CA CYS A 130 -10.96 2.41 4.56
C CYS A 130 -11.75 1.57 3.54
N TYR A 131 -11.35 0.31 3.32
CA TYR A 131 -11.96 -0.63 2.37
C TYR A 131 -12.37 -1.96 3.05
N GLU A 132 -12.48 -1.99 4.38
CA GLU A 132 -12.91 -3.18 5.14
C GLU A 132 -14.42 -3.42 5.12
N ASP A 133 -15.18 -2.57 4.44
CA ASP A 133 -16.55 -2.86 3.99
C ASP A 133 -16.61 -4.07 3.05
N ARG A 134 -15.49 -4.41 2.41
CA ARG A 134 -15.36 -5.59 1.56
C ARG A 134 -15.08 -6.84 2.40
N TRP A 135 -15.90 -7.88 2.18
CA TRP A 135 -15.82 -9.15 2.93
C TRP A 135 -14.41 -9.77 3.01
N TYR A 136 -13.58 -9.61 1.98
CA TYR A 136 -12.24 -10.21 1.92
C TYR A 136 -11.15 -9.38 2.62
N LEU A 137 -11.44 -8.12 2.98
CA LEU A 137 -10.53 -7.23 3.73
C LEU A 137 -10.94 -7.06 5.19
N GLN A 138 -12.13 -7.51 5.57
CA GLN A 138 -12.65 -7.35 6.92
C GLN A 138 -11.64 -7.82 8.00
N GLY A 139 -11.28 -6.90 8.90
CA GLY A 139 -10.32 -7.13 9.98
C GLY A 139 -8.89 -7.42 9.53
N TRP A 140 -8.52 -7.14 8.28
CA TRP A 140 -7.17 -7.35 7.77
C TRP A 140 -6.19 -6.34 8.38
N SER A 141 -6.54 -5.05 8.39
CA SER A 141 -5.68 -3.98 8.91
C SER A 141 -5.37 -4.18 10.40
N GLY A 142 -6.40 -4.53 11.20
CA GLY A 142 -6.25 -4.84 12.62
C GLY A 142 -5.30 -6.01 12.89
N ARG A 143 -5.39 -7.09 12.10
CA ARG A 143 -4.47 -8.24 12.20
C ARG A 143 -3.04 -7.86 11.83
N VAL A 144 -2.87 -7.03 10.79
CA VAL A 144 -1.54 -6.54 10.39
C VAL A 144 -0.93 -5.70 11.50
N TRP A 145 -1.64 -4.70 12.04
CA TRP A 145 -1.10 -3.90 13.13
C TRP A 145 -0.76 -4.73 14.38
N ALA A 146 -1.60 -5.69 14.75
CA ALA A 146 -1.32 -6.57 15.88
C ALA A 146 -0.05 -7.41 15.68
N ALA A 147 0.25 -7.83 14.45
CA ALA A 147 1.50 -8.51 14.12
C ALA A 147 2.69 -7.53 14.13
N LEU A 148 2.52 -6.35 13.55
CA LEU A 148 3.55 -5.30 13.52
C LEU A 148 3.97 -4.86 14.92
N GLU A 149 3.04 -4.74 15.86
CA GLU A 149 3.33 -4.38 17.26
C GLU A 149 4.09 -5.46 18.04
N GLN A 150 4.05 -6.71 17.57
CA GLN A 150 4.80 -7.81 18.15
C GLN A 150 6.23 -7.87 17.60
N SER A 151 6.40 -7.57 16.30
CA SER A 151 7.72 -7.56 15.65
C SER A 151 8.50 -6.26 15.88
N LEU A 152 7.82 -5.12 16.05
CA LEU A 152 8.46 -3.82 16.26
C LEU A 152 8.69 -3.50 17.74
N GLY A 153 9.87 -2.94 18.02
CA GLY A 153 10.20 -2.36 19.33
C GLY A 153 9.29 -1.20 19.74
N GLU A 154 9.29 -0.89 21.04
CA GLU A 154 8.44 0.15 21.63
C GLU A 154 8.71 1.54 21.04
N GLU A 155 9.94 1.79 20.57
CA GLU A 155 10.35 3.03 19.90
C GLU A 155 9.61 3.31 18.59
N TRP A 156 9.08 2.27 17.93
CA TRP A 156 8.37 2.41 16.65
C TRP A 156 6.86 2.51 16.78
N ARG A 157 6.29 2.23 17.96
CA ARG A 157 4.84 2.24 18.18
C ARG A 157 4.19 3.57 17.81
N ALA A 158 4.85 4.68 18.15
CA ALA A 158 4.36 6.03 17.82
C ALA A 158 4.14 6.23 16.31
N TRP A 159 4.92 5.54 15.45
CA TRP A 159 4.77 5.59 14.01
C TRP A 159 3.56 4.79 13.51
N LEU A 160 3.16 3.73 14.22
CA LEU A 160 1.97 2.92 13.92
C LEU A 160 0.67 3.49 14.49
N GLU A 161 0.73 4.34 15.52
CA GLU A 161 -0.46 4.96 16.09
C GLU A 161 -1.12 5.95 15.13
N TRP A 162 -0.32 6.69 14.36
CA TRP A 162 -0.86 7.64 13.39
C TRP A 162 -1.76 7.00 12.32
N PRO A 163 -1.37 5.93 11.60
CA PRO A 163 -2.23 5.31 10.58
C PRO A 163 -3.50 4.66 11.15
N LYS A 164 -3.52 4.33 12.44
CA LYS A 164 -4.74 3.89 13.14
C LYS A 164 -5.67 5.06 13.48
N ALA A 165 -5.09 6.19 13.90
CA ALA A 165 -5.83 7.34 14.40
C ALA A 165 -6.28 8.31 13.30
N VAL A 166 -5.66 8.30 12.12
CA VAL A 166 -6.02 9.21 11.03
C VAL A 166 -7.48 8.97 10.60
N PRO A 167 -8.31 10.03 10.53
CA PRO A 167 -9.69 9.90 10.03
C PRO A 167 -9.74 9.41 8.58
N GLU A 168 -10.75 8.61 8.24
CA GLU A 168 -10.89 8.06 6.88
C GLU A 168 -11.10 9.16 5.83
N GLU A 169 -11.79 10.25 6.19
CA GLU A 169 -11.95 11.48 5.41
C GLU A 169 -10.62 12.16 5.00
N ASP A 170 -9.55 11.92 5.75
CA ASP A 170 -8.21 12.42 5.42
C ASP A 170 -7.49 11.51 4.40
N ILE A 171 -7.97 10.27 4.19
CA ILE A 171 -7.43 9.25 3.29
C ILE A 171 -8.26 9.13 2.01
N VAL A 172 -9.57 8.92 2.12
CA VAL A 172 -10.51 8.74 1.00
C VAL A 172 -11.42 9.96 0.88
N SER A 173 -11.74 10.38 -0.34
CA SER A 173 -12.84 11.34 -0.54
C SER A 173 -14.15 10.54 -0.51
N ASN A 174 -15.09 10.96 0.34
CA ASN A 174 -16.42 10.37 0.60
C ASN A 174 -16.69 9.03 -0.10
N HIS A 175 -16.77 7.96 0.68
CA HIS A 175 -17.40 6.72 0.25
C HIS A 175 -18.79 7.07 -0.31
N PRO A 176 -19.12 6.79 -1.58
CA PRO A 176 -20.51 6.86 -2.00
C PRO A 176 -21.29 5.96 -1.05
N SER A 177 -22.27 6.53 -0.36
CA SER A 177 -23.03 5.87 0.69
C SER A 177 -23.44 4.44 0.30
N ASP A 178 -23.54 3.58 1.31
CA ASP A 178 -23.93 2.16 1.30
C ASP A 178 -25.21 1.80 0.49
N ASP A 179 -25.80 2.74 -0.24
CA ASP A 179 -27.08 2.63 -0.94
C ASP A 179 -26.93 2.19 -2.41
N ALA A 180 -25.73 2.20 -2.98
CA ALA A 180 -25.57 1.99 -4.43
C ALA A 180 -25.48 0.53 -4.89
N TRP A 181 -25.22 -0.43 -4.00
CA TRP A 181 -25.17 -1.86 -4.36
C TRP A 181 -26.53 -2.57 -4.25
N PHE A 182 -27.48 -1.99 -3.52
CA PHE A 182 -28.82 -2.57 -3.34
C PHE A 182 -29.79 -2.29 -4.49
N ILE A 183 -29.41 -1.50 -5.52
CA ILE A 183 -30.24 -1.32 -6.72
C ILE A 183 -29.83 -2.35 -7.80
N ILE A 184 -29.96 -3.63 -7.46
CA ILE A 184 -30.34 -4.64 -8.45
C ILE A 184 -31.65 -5.20 -7.95
N ASP A 185 -32.74 -4.53 -8.31
CA ASP A 185 -34.09 -5.03 -8.09
C ASP A 185 -34.24 -6.31 -8.93
N PRO A 186 -34.39 -7.52 -8.35
CA PRO A 186 -34.50 -8.74 -9.12
C PRO A 186 -35.97 -8.98 -9.48
N THR A 187 -36.62 -8.01 -10.12
CA THR A 187 -37.90 -8.22 -10.80
C THR A 187 -38.08 -7.21 -11.91
N GLU A 188 -37.70 -7.60 -13.13
CA GLU A 188 -38.53 -7.49 -14.36
C GLU A 188 -38.01 -8.46 -15.43
#